data_AF-A0A182EL96-F1
#
_entry.id   AF-A0A182EL96-F1
#
_cell.length_a   1.000
_cell.length_b   1.000
_cell.length_c   1.000
_cell.angle_alpha   90.00
_cell.angle_beta   90.00
_cell.angle_gamma   90.00
#
_symmetry.space_group_name_H-M   'P 1'
#
loop_
_entity.id
_entity.type
_entity.pdbx_description
1 polymer ?
#
loop_
_entity_poly.entity_id
_entity_poly.type
_entity_poly.pdbx_seq_one_letter_code
_entity_poly.pdbx_strand_id
1 'polypeptide(L)'
;MVEYTPVIIFLAIFVAVPLQFLLSPSSSDVRYHLHNISVLFSGSLEPRDPRPPYVKYRVGDVVRHKIHGYRGVIIGWDEKAIAPQSWLEKTHKGRKEWSEMPNYSVIIDTRDRLIPQLAYVVEENIELGEGRVFHPLIKNYFEAFDGKHYSSRPWHKKVYPND
;
A
#
# COMPACT_ATOMS: atom_id res chain seq x y z
N MET A 1 -11.02 12.24 -33.02
CA MET A 1 -10.31 12.93 -31.92
C MET A 1 -11.12 12.73 -30.67
N VAL A 2 -10.70 11.84 -29.77
CA VAL A 2 -11.43 11.58 -28.52
C VAL A 2 -10.85 12.51 -27.47
N GLU A 3 -11.64 13.49 -27.06
CA GLU A 3 -11.31 14.38 -25.94
C GLU A 3 -11.34 13.56 -24.64
N TYR A 4 -10.15 13.28 -24.11
CA TYR A 4 -10.00 12.72 -22.77
C TYR A 4 -10.28 13.82 -21.76
N THR A 5 -11.52 13.87 -21.27
CA THR A 5 -11.89 14.72 -20.14
C THR A 5 -11.14 14.27 -18.88
N PRO A 6 -10.67 15.20 -18.03
CA PRO A 6 -9.79 14.93 -16.87
C PRO A 6 -10.43 14.10 -15.75
N VAL A 7 -11.67 13.62 -15.93
CA VAL A 7 -12.43 12.83 -14.97
C VAL A 7 -12.16 11.32 -15.12
N ILE A 8 -11.69 10.86 -16.29
CA ILE A 8 -11.68 9.42 -16.65
C ILE A 8 -10.45 8.64 -16.13
N ILE A 9 -9.45 9.29 -15.50
CA ILE A 9 -8.25 8.59 -15.00
C ILE A 9 -8.13 8.70 -13.47
N PHE A 10 -9.24 8.52 -12.76
CA PHE A 10 -9.21 8.14 -11.35
C PHE A 10 -9.47 6.63 -11.27
N LEU A 11 -8.40 5.84 -11.43
CA LEU A 11 -8.39 4.42 -11.02
C LEU A 11 -8.39 4.38 -9.48
N ALA A 12 -9.51 4.78 -8.90
CA ALA A 12 -9.83 4.60 -7.51
C ALA A 12 -10.49 3.23 -7.38
N ILE A 13 -9.77 2.29 -6.76
CA ILE A 13 -10.47 1.23 -6.04
C ILE A 13 -11.18 1.94 -4.87
N PHE A 14 -12.47 2.20 -5.04
CA PHE A 14 -13.35 2.62 -3.96
C PHE A 14 -13.61 1.42 -3.07
N VAL A 15 -12.98 1.38 -1.89
CA VAL A 15 -13.52 0.59 -0.78
C VAL A 15 -14.04 1.59 0.23
N ALA A 16 -15.36 1.81 0.22
CA ALA A 16 -16.05 2.33 1.38
C ALA A 16 -15.61 1.44 2.55
N VAL A 17 -15.07 2.02 3.61
CA VAL A 17 -14.83 1.29 4.86
C VAL A 17 -16.19 1.28 5.58
N PRO A 18 -16.92 0.13 5.67
CA PRO A 18 -18.14 0.04 6.45
C PRO A 18 -18.01 0.70 7.83
N LEU A 19 -18.97 1.56 8.17
CA LEU A 19 -19.00 2.34 9.41
C LEU A 19 -18.82 1.46 10.68
N GLN A 20 -19.23 0.20 10.61
CA GLN A 20 -19.02 -0.81 11.67
C GLN A 20 -17.53 -1.02 12.05
N PHE A 21 -16.58 -0.75 11.14
CA PHE A 21 -15.14 -0.90 11.37
C PHE A 21 -14.53 0.22 12.23
N LEU A 22 -15.24 1.34 12.41
CA LEU A 22 -14.80 2.44 13.27
C LEU A 22 -15.23 2.25 14.74
N LEU A 23 -16.08 1.25 15.04
CA LEU A 23 -16.78 1.13 16.31
C LEU A 23 -16.49 -0.16 17.12
N SER A 24 -15.64 -1.10 16.65
CA SER A 24 -15.38 -2.35 17.39
C SER A 24 -14.06 -2.34 18.19
N PRO A 25 -14.06 -2.62 19.52
CA PRO A 25 -12.86 -2.56 20.36
C PRO A 25 -12.28 -3.94 20.78
N SER A 26 -12.66 -5.07 20.17
CA SER A 26 -12.29 -6.42 20.67
C SER A 26 -10.93 -6.98 20.15
N SER A 27 -10.21 -7.70 21.00
CA SER A 27 -8.90 -8.32 20.71
C SER A 27 -8.97 -9.59 19.83
N SER A 28 -10.07 -10.34 19.89
CA SER A 28 -10.32 -11.46 18.96
C SER A 28 -10.59 -10.98 17.53
N ASP A 29 -11.05 -9.74 17.39
CA ASP A 29 -11.27 -9.10 16.09
C ASP A 29 -9.97 -8.75 15.39
N VAL A 30 -8.81 -8.69 16.07
CA VAL A 30 -7.54 -8.33 15.42
C VAL A 30 -7.13 -9.38 14.40
N ARG A 31 -7.27 -10.69 14.70
CA ARG A 31 -7.00 -11.76 13.72
C ARG A 31 -8.00 -11.74 12.55
N TYR A 32 -9.26 -11.40 12.83
CA TYR A 32 -10.31 -11.24 11.82
C TYR A 32 -10.13 -9.97 10.97
N HIS A 33 -9.60 -8.91 11.58
CA HIS A 33 -9.23 -7.65 10.91
C HIS A 33 -8.02 -7.89 10.03
N LEU A 34 -6.99 -8.61 10.50
CA LEU A 34 -5.83 -8.97 9.67
C LEU A 34 -6.23 -9.79 8.44
N HIS A 35 -7.23 -10.68 8.56
CA HIS A 35 -7.78 -11.46 7.44
C HIS A 35 -8.63 -10.63 6.46
N ASN A 36 -9.18 -9.48 6.87
CA ASN A 36 -9.91 -8.54 5.98
C ASN A 36 -9.08 -7.31 5.56
N ILE A 37 -7.88 -7.15 6.13
CA ILE A 37 -6.92 -6.10 5.79
C ILE A 37 -6.14 -6.43 4.49
N SER A 38 -6.29 -7.67 3.97
CA SER A 38 -5.69 -8.16 2.73
C SER A 38 -6.43 -7.75 1.44
N VAL A 39 -7.28 -6.71 1.46
CA VAL A 39 -8.11 -6.37 0.28
C VAL A 39 -7.31 -5.65 -0.82
N LEU A 40 -6.06 -5.26 -0.55
CA LEU A 40 -5.12 -4.92 -1.61
C LEU A 40 -3.87 -5.79 -1.47
N PHE A 41 -3.50 -6.37 -2.60
CA PHE A 41 -2.34 -7.21 -2.91
C PHE A 41 -1.12 -6.93 -2.03
N SER A 42 -0.42 -7.99 -1.61
CA SER A 42 0.52 -8.06 -0.47
C SER A 42 -0.11 -8.41 0.89
N GLY A 43 -1.35 -8.93 0.88
CA GLY A 43 -2.07 -9.36 2.10
C GLY A 43 -1.76 -10.77 2.61
N SER A 44 -0.74 -11.45 2.06
CA SER A 44 -0.30 -12.75 2.58
C SER A 44 0.32 -12.59 3.97
N LEU A 45 0.00 -13.50 4.89
CA LEU A 45 0.62 -13.56 6.22
C LEU A 45 1.91 -14.38 6.22
N GLU A 46 2.30 -14.95 5.08
CA GLU A 46 3.56 -15.67 4.94
C GLU A 46 4.74 -14.71 5.14
N PRO A 47 5.73 -15.07 5.99
CA PRO A 47 6.93 -14.28 6.18
C PRO A 47 7.71 -14.07 4.88
N ARG A 48 8.19 -12.85 4.65
CA ARG A 48 9.04 -12.48 3.51
C ARG A 48 10.50 -12.55 3.91
N ASP A 49 10.99 -13.78 3.96
CA ASP A 49 12.34 -14.12 4.43
C ASP A 49 12.98 -15.17 3.50
N PRO A 50 14.17 -14.91 2.90
CA PRO A 50 14.92 -13.66 2.98
C PRO A 50 14.27 -12.52 2.19
N ARG A 51 14.59 -11.27 2.56
CA ARG A 51 14.25 -10.10 1.73
C ARG A 51 15.13 -10.09 0.49
N PRO A 52 14.59 -10.17 -0.74
CA PRO A 52 15.41 -10.17 -1.93
C PRO A 52 16.19 -8.85 -2.06
N PRO A 53 17.46 -8.89 -2.51
CA PRO A 53 18.30 -7.71 -2.56
C PRO A 53 17.83 -6.66 -3.59
N TYR A 54 17.04 -7.06 -4.58
CA TYR A 54 16.49 -6.18 -5.61
C TYR A 54 15.21 -5.44 -5.20
N VAL A 55 14.53 -5.85 -4.11
CA VAL A 55 13.40 -5.07 -3.57
C VAL A 55 13.98 -3.78 -2.99
N LYS A 56 13.64 -2.64 -3.59
CA LYS A 56 14.32 -1.38 -3.29
C LYS A 56 13.84 -0.71 -2.02
N TYR A 57 12.53 -0.64 -1.82
CA TYR A 57 11.91 0.08 -0.70
C TYR A 57 11.47 -0.89 0.39
N ARG A 58 11.31 -0.37 1.60
CA ARG A 58 10.94 -1.17 2.78
C ARG A 58 9.54 -0.83 3.25
N VAL A 59 8.90 -1.79 3.90
CA VAL A 59 7.76 -1.51 4.77
C VAL A 59 8.13 -0.42 5.78
N GLY A 60 7.28 0.60 5.90
CA GLY A 60 7.48 1.75 6.76
C GLY A 60 8.17 2.94 6.09
N ASP A 61 8.69 2.79 4.87
CA ASP A 61 9.22 3.93 4.10
C ASP A 61 8.11 4.88 3.69
N VAL A 62 8.36 6.18 3.91
CA VAL A 62 7.55 7.25 3.33
C VAL A 62 7.94 7.43 1.87
N VAL A 63 6.95 7.48 1.00
CA VAL A 63 7.14 7.52 -0.45
C VAL A 63 6.26 8.58 -1.11
N ARG A 64 6.64 8.98 -2.32
CA ARG A 64 5.84 9.79 -3.24
C ARG A 64 5.63 9.04 -4.54
N HIS A 65 4.40 9.07 -5.07
CA HIS A 65 4.12 8.52 -6.38
C HIS A 65 4.61 9.48 -7.47
N LYS A 66 5.53 9.05 -8.34
CA LYS A 66 6.19 9.91 -9.35
C LYS A 66 5.22 10.60 -10.30
N ILE A 67 4.21 9.86 -10.79
CA ILE A 67 3.23 10.38 -11.77
C ILE A 67 2.11 11.20 -11.09
N HIS A 68 1.52 10.67 -10.01
CA HIS A 68 0.33 11.25 -9.37
C HIS A 68 0.61 12.17 -8.17
N GLY A 69 1.88 12.29 -7.76
CA GLY A 69 2.37 13.25 -6.78
C GLY A 69 1.97 13.03 -5.32
N TYR A 70 1.11 12.05 -5.01
CA TYR A 70 0.66 11.81 -3.63
C TYR A 70 1.75 11.18 -2.77
N ARG A 71 1.73 11.50 -1.48
CA ARG A 71 2.54 10.86 -0.45
C ARG A 71 1.84 9.64 0.11
N GLY A 72 2.63 8.69 0.59
CA GLY A 72 2.13 7.53 1.29
C GLY A 72 3.21 6.81 2.06
N VAL A 73 2.83 5.73 2.73
CA VAL A 73 3.75 4.84 3.43
C VAL A 73 3.52 3.41 2.94
N ILE A 74 4.62 2.70 2.68
CA ILE A 74 4.59 1.30 2.26
C ILE A 74 4.18 0.43 3.44
N ILE A 75 3.15 -0.39 3.25
CA ILE A 75 2.63 -1.37 4.22
C ILE A 75 2.83 -2.82 3.78
N GLY A 76 3.46 -3.04 2.64
CA GLY A 76 3.76 -4.37 2.12
C GLY A 76 4.34 -4.29 0.72
N TRP A 77 4.99 -5.38 0.31
CA TRP A 77 5.50 -5.57 -1.04
C TRP A 77 5.31 -7.01 -1.49
N ASP A 78 5.21 -7.20 -2.79
CA ASP A 78 5.33 -8.49 -3.44
C ASP A 78 6.44 -8.40 -4.49
N GLU A 79 7.28 -9.43 -4.61
CA GLU A 79 8.39 -9.47 -5.57
C GLU A 79 7.93 -9.40 -7.01
N LYS A 80 6.74 -9.95 -7.26
CA LYS A 80 6.00 -9.92 -8.51
C LYS A 80 4.57 -9.53 -8.19
N ALA A 81 3.93 -8.81 -9.10
CA ALA A 81 2.56 -8.38 -8.91
C ALA A 81 1.63 -9.59 -8.75
N ILE A 82 0.86 -9.64 -7.66
CA ILE A 82 -0.13 -10.71 -7.42
C ILE A 82 -1.58 -10.27 -7.69
N ALA A 83 -1.76 -9.04 -8.18
CA ALA A 83 -3.09 -8.54 -8.52
C ALA A 83 -3.69 -9.29 -9.72
N PRO A 84 -5.02 -9.37 -9.84
CA PRO A 84 -5.68 -9.94 -11.01
C PRO A 84 -5.14 -9.33 -12.30
N GLN A 85 -4.86 -10.19 -13.27
CA GLN A 85 -4.29 -9.79 -14.56
C GLN A 85 -5.09 -8.66 -15.23
N SER A 86 -6.42 -8.73 -15.18
CA SER A 86 -7.32 -7.70 -15.73
C SER A 86 -7.19 -6.34 -15.05
N TRP A 87 -6.76 -6.31 -13.78
CA TRP A 87 -6.45 -5.08 -13.06
C TRP A 87 -5.06 -4.57 -13.43
N LEU A 88 -4.06 -5.45 -13.50
CA LEU A 88 -2.69 -5.10 -13.89
C LEU A 88 -2.64 -4.53 -15.30
N GLU A 89 -3.38 -5.10 -16.26
CA GLU A 89 -3.45 -4.58 -17.63
C GLU A 89 -3.88 -3.11 -17.69
N LYS A 90 -4.81 -2.71 -16.81
CA LYS A 90 -5.29 -1.32 -16.70
C LYS A 90 -4.28 -0.43 -15.99
N THR A 91 -3.78 -0.86 -14.82
CA THR A 91 -2.90 -0.04 -13.98
C THR A 91 -1.49 0.10 -14.56
N HIS A 92 -0.96 -0.97 -15.14
CA HIS A 92 0.36 -1.00 -15.78
C HIS A 92 0.34 -0.51 -17.24
N LYS A 93 -0.82 -0.05 -17.74
CA LYS A 93 -0.94 0.53 -19.09
C LYS A 93 -0.37 -0.38 -20.19
N GLY A 94 -0.57 -1.68 -20.05
CA GLY A 94 -0.08 -2.70 -20.99
C GLY A 94 1.40 -3.09 -20.87
N ARG A 95 2.16 -2.54 -19.91
CA ARG A 95 3.55 -2.94 -19.62
C ARG A 95 3.59 -4.24 -18.84
N LYS A 96 3.85 -5.35 -19.52
CA LYS A 96 3.83 -6.69 -18.93
C LYS A 96 5.01 -6.93 -17.99
N GLU A 97 6.15 -6.28 -18.24
CA GLU A 97 7.35 -6.36 -17.42
C GLU A 97 7.10 -5.89 -15.99
N TRP A 98 6.17 -4.95 -15.77
CA TRP A 98 5.83 -4.43 -14.46
C TRP A 98 5.12 -5.45 -13.55
N SER A 99 4.56 -6.52 -14.13
CA SER A 99 4.03 -7.66 -13.36
C SER A 99 5.12 -8.54 -12.77
N GLU A 100 6.32 -8.56 -13.39
CA GLU A 100 7.47 -9.33 -12.93
C GLU A 100 8.40 -8.53 -12.01
N MET A 101 8.04 -7.28 -11.70
CA MET A 101 8.79 -6.38 -10.82
C MET A 101 8.13 -6.25 -9.45
N PRO A 102 8.88 -5.78 -8.43
CA PRO A 102 8.31 -5.48 -7.13
C PRO A 102 7.15 -4.48 -7.21
N ASN A 103 6.02 -4.84 -6.61
CA ASN A 103 4.86 -3.96 -6.45
C ASN A 103 4.57 -3.80 -4.95
N TYR A 104 4.19 -2.59 -4.56
CA TYR A 104 4.08 -2.16 -3.18
C TYR A 104 2.66 -1.76 -2.85
N SER A 105 2.17 -2.20 -1.68
CA SER A 105 0.95 -1.68 -1.09
C SER A 105 1.25 -0.42 -0.29
N VAL A 106 0.53 0.66 -0.59
CA VAL A 106 0.80 2.00 -0.06
C VAL A 106 -0.47 2.60 0.55
N ILE A 107 -0.37 3.02 1.81
CA ILE A 107 -1.37 3.90 2.43
C ILE A 107 -1.15 5.32 1.96
N ILE A 108 -2.16 5.96 1.37
CA ILE A 108 -2.06 7.33 0.85
C ILE A 108 -2.38 8.35 1.95
N ASP A 109 -1.62 9.44 1.99
CA ASP A 109 -1.88 10.57 2.89
C ASP A 109 -3.24 11.21 2.60
N THR A 110 -4.10 11.31 3.61
CA THR A 110 -5.43 11.91 3.49
C THR A 110 -5.41 13.40 3.19
N ARG A 111 -4.26 14.08 3.31
CA ARG A 111 -4.11 15.48 2.87
C ARG A 111 -3.95 15.61 1.36
N ASP A 112 -3.55 14.53 0.69
CA ASP A 112 -3.30 14.52 -0.76
C ASP A 112 -4.51 13.96 -1.54
N ARG A 113 -5.54 13.44 -0.86
CA ARG A 113 -6.75 12.85 -1.45
C ARG A 113 -8.00 13.18 -0.63
N LEU A 114 -9.13 13.38 -1.32
CA LEU A 114 -10.42 13.72 -0.68
C LEU A 114 -10.96 12.61 0.24
N ILE A 115 -10.63 11.35 -0.07
CA ILE A 115 -11.05 10.18 0.70
C ILE A 115 -9.80 9.35 1.07
N PRO A 116 -9.80 8.66 2.23
CA PRO A 116 -8.75 7.70 2.58
C PRO A 116 -8.63 6.60 1.51
N GLN A 117 -7.41 6.34 1.03
CA GLN A 117 -7.15 5.41 -0.07
C GLN A 117 -5.91 4.53 0.19
N LEU A 118 -5.97 3.33 -0.37
CA LEU A 118 -4.85 2.42 -0.52
C LEU A 118 -4.52 2.30 -2.01
N ALA A 119 -3.25 2.10 -2.34
CA ALA A 119 -2.81 1.84 -3.71
C ALA A 119 -1.85 0.66 -3.78
N TYR A 120 -1.83 0.01 -4.94
CA TYR A 120 -0.84 -1.01 -5.29
C TYR A 120 -0.01 -0.47 -6.46
N VAL A 121 1.28 -0.29 -6.23
CA VAL A 121 2.13 0.57 -7.07
C VAL A 121 3.42 -0.16 -7.43
N VAL A 122 3.72 -0.24 -8.72
CA VAL A 122 5.01 -0.77 -9.21
C VAL A 122 6.19 0.09 -8.74
N GLU A 123 7.32 -0.55 -8.42
CA GLU A 123 8.54 0.10 -7.93
C GLU A 123 8.97 1.32 -8.76
N GLU A 124 8.85 1.23 -10.09
CA GLU A 124 9.26 2.30 -11.00
C GLU A 124 8.50 3.61 -10.75
N ASN A 125 7.27 3.55 -10.26
CA ASN A 125 6.43 4.72 -10.00
C ASN A 125 6.61 5.29 -8.59
N ILE A 126 7.53 4.74 -7.80
CA ILE A 126 7.79 5.13 -6.41
C ILE A 126 9.15 5.81 -6.30
N GLU A 127 9.20 6.88 -5.50
CA GLU A 127 10.42 7.49 -4.98
C GLU A 127 10.28 7.75 -3.47
N LEU A 128 11.40 7.93 -2.76
CA LEU A 128 11.37 8.27 -1.35
C LEU A 128 10.73 9.64 -1.15
N GLY A 129 9.84 9.71 -0.16
CA GLY A 129 9.20 10.93 0.28
C GLY A 129 9.66 11.30 1.69
N GLU A 130 9.06 12.35 2.23
CA GLU A 130 9.38 12.86 3.55
C GLU A 130 8.11 13.22 4.32
N GLY A 131 8.25 13.25 5.64
CA GLY A 131 7.22 13.70 6.56
C GLY A 131 6.22 12.61 6.93
N ARG A 132 5.50 12.86 8.03
CA ARG A 132 4.50 11.95 8.55
C ARG A 132 3.31 11.87 7.59
N VAL A 133 2.87 10.64 7.31
CA VAL A 133 1.63 10.32 6.59
C VAL A 133 0.46 10.28 7.55
N PHE A 134 -0.63 10.95 7.18
CA PHE A 134 -1.88 10.95 7.94
C PHE A 134 -2.89 10.03 7.27
N HIS A 135 -3.32 8.97 7.95
CA HIS A 135 -4.38 8.09 7.48
C HIS A 135 -4.93 7.23 8.65
N PRO A 136 -6.25 6.93 8.73
CA PRO A 136 -6.84 6.19 9.84
C PRO A 136 -6.22 4.80 10.09
N LEU A 137 -5.73 4.16 9.03
CA LEU A 137 -5.13 2.82 9.09
C LEU A 137 -3.67 2.78 9.56
N ILE A 138 -2.96 3.92 9.65
CA ILE A 138 -1.53 3.94 10.03
C ILE A 138 -1.29 3.21 11.35
N LYS A 139 -2.16 3.47 12.34
CA LYS A 139 -2.08 2.88 13.68
C LYS A 139 -2.26 1.37 13.69
N ASN A 140 -2.77 0.75 12.63
CA ASN A 140 -2.96 -0.70 12.54
C ASN A 140 -1.65 -1.42 12.18
N TYR A 141 -0.76 -0.75 11.43
CA TYR A 141 0.50 -1.31 10.94
C TYR A 141 1.72 -0.84 11.72
N PHE A 142 1.71 0.42 12.19
CA PHE A 142 2.88 1.06 12.77
C PHE A 142 2.65 1.49 14.21
N GLU A 143 3.72 1.44 15.01
CA GLU A 143 3.73 1.83 16.43
C GLU A 143 4.45 3.16 16.69
N ALA A 144 5.39 3.54 15.81
CA ALA A 144 6.15 4.77 15.93
C ALA A 144 6.55 5.33 14.56
N PHE A 145 6.92 6.62 14.53
CA PHE A 145 7.52 7.30 13.38
C PHE A 145 8.69 8.13 13.86
N ASP A 146 9.88 7.89 13.32
CA ASP A 146 11.14 8.51 13.76
C ASP A 146 11.46 9.84 13.06
N GLY A 147 10.59 10.31 12.17
CA GLY A 147 10.81 11.49 11.33
C GLY A 147 11.07 11.16 9.86
N LYS A 148 11.49 9.92 9.57
CA LYS A 148 11.79 9.43 8.21
C LYS A 148 11.10 8.11 7.89
N HIS A 149 11.04 7.19 8.85
CA HIS A 149 10.57 5.83 8.68
C HIS A 149 9.61 5.42 9.80
N TYR A 150 8.67 4.54 9.48
CA TYR A 150 7.71 4.01 10.44
C TYR A 150 8.14 2.66 11.00
N SER A 151 8.11 2.52 12.32
CA SER A 151 8.36 1.23 12.96
C SER A 151 7.11 0.35 12.93
N SER A 152 7.22 -0.82 12.31
CA SER A 152 6.16 -1.82 12.23
C SER A 152 5.77 -2.37 13.60
N ARG A 153 4.48 -2.65 13.78
CA ARG A 153 3.97 -3.40 14.94
C ARG A 153 4.50 -4.83 14.94
N PRO A 154 4.49 -5.53 16.10
CA PRO A 154 5.02 -6.89 16.21
C PRO A 154 4.43 -7.89 15.22
N TRP A 155 3.13 -7.82 14.90
CA TRP A 155 2.51 -8.73 13.94
C TRP A 155 3.03 -8.47 12.51
N HIS A 156 3.25 -7.21 12.16
CA HIS A 156 3.69 -6.80 10.82
C HIS A 156 5.16 -7.14 10.59
N LYS A 157 5.98 -7.00 11.64
CA LYS A 157 7.37 -7.48 11.69
C LYS A 157 7.48 -9.01 11.50
N LYS A 158 6.47 -9.80 11.86
CA LYS A 158 6.49 -11.25 11.57
C LYS A 158 6.33 -11.55 10.08
N VAL A 159 5.61 -10.69 9.35
CA VAL A 159 5.40 -10.82 7.91
C VAL A 159 6.61 -10.25 7.14
N TYR A 160 7.17 -9.12 7.60
CA TYR A 160 8.34 -8.48 7.00
C TYR A 160 9.47 -8.35 8.03
N PRO A 161 10.14 -9.46 8.38
CA PRO A 161 11.12 -9.49 9.48
C PRO A 161 12.43 -8.75 9.19
N ASN A 162 12.72 -8.49 7.91
CA ASN A 162 13.97 -7.90 7.44
C ASN A 162 13.83 -6.43 7.00
N ASP A 163 12.65 -5.84 7.20
CA ASP A 163 12.33 -4.46 6.83
C ASP A 163 12.52 -3.49 8.00
#